data_AF-A0A1G2IGJ9-F1
#
_entry.id   AF-A0A1G2IGJ9-F1
#
_cell.length_a   1.000
_cell.length_b   1.000
_cell.length_c   1.000
_cell.angle_alpha   90.00
_cell.angle_beta   90.00
_cell.angle_gamma   90.00
#
_symmetry.space_group_name_H-M   'P 1'
#
loop_
_entity.id
_entity.type
_entity.pdbx_description
1 polymer ?
#
loop_
_entity_poly.entity_id
_entity_poly.type
_entity_poly.pdbx_seq_one_letter_code
_entity_poly.pdbx_strand_id
1 'polypeptide(L)'
;METFSQRLQRFQNNSPVEFIETILNSIHNCRIPKLEIASKNQLSELLILGIHTSIETISENIFLQKGIDGFKFYLENFVDAEKDGFRFSEIAVELNDWRNIIAHQYISKLGHSFGYDYSISTGYNAENSIIILNPQIFFEQFKSAFENKSKTKRHIWDYKQSLTDDQITEAKEKFIAKFKNK
;
A
#
# COMPACT_ATOMS: atom_id res chain seq x y z
N MET A 1 24.83 9.39 4.45
CA MET A 1 23.69 8.59 4.98
C MET A 1 23.50 9.01 6.43
N GLU A 2 22.30 9.44 6.82
CA GLU A 2 22.03 9.87 8.22
C GLU A 2 22.21 8.69 9.21
N THR A 3 22.60 8.98 10.45
CA THR A 3 22.57 8.00 11.55
C THR A 3 21.15 7.86 12.10
N PHE A 4 20.92 6.85 12.96
CA PHE A 4 19.65 6.70 13.66
C PHE A 4 19.32 7.93 14.51
N SER A 5 20.28 8.44 15.30
CA SER A 5 20.08 9.60 16.16
C SER A 5 19.77 10.87 15.38
N GLN A 6 20.42 11.06 14.22
CA GLN A 6 20.13 12.18 13.32
C GLN A 6 18.70 12.11 12.77
N ARG A 7 18.25 10.93 12.30
CA ARG A 7 16.86 10.73 11.86
C ARG A 7 15.86 11.00 12.97
N LEU A 8 16.12 10.48 14.18
CA LEU A 8 15.22 10.66 15.32
C LEU A 8 15.10 12.15 15.69
N GLN A 9 16.23 12.87 15.77
CA GLN A 9 16.21 14.33 16.02
C GLN A 9 15.43 15.08 14.94
N ARG A 10 15.63 14.73 13.65
CA ARG A 10 14.89 15.33 12.54
C ARG A 10 13.38 15.12 12.70
N PHE A 11 12.94 13.90 12.99
CA PHE A 11 11.52 13.63 13.20
C PHE A 11 10.95 14.34 14.43
N GLN A 12 11.71 14.47 15.52
CA GLN A 12 11.24 15.16 16.72
C GLN A 12 11.11 16.68 16.50
N ASN A 13 12.13 17.29 15.89
CA ASN A 13 12.30 18.74 15.88
C ASN A 13 11.68 19.44 14.67
N ASN A 14 11.49 18.73 13.54
CA ASN A 14 10.93 19.34 12.33
C ASN A 14 9.39 19.37 12.35
N SER A 15 8.84 19.98 11.30
CA SER A 15 7.41 20.05 11.01
C SER A 15 6.72 18.68 11.16
N PRO A 16 5.47 18.62 11.67
CA PRO A 16 4.71 17.39 11.77
C PRO A 16 4.54 16.61 10.46
N VAL A 17 4.69 17.26 9.30
CA VAL A 17 4.60 16.58 7.99
C VAL A 17 5.89 15.89 7.55
N GLU A 18 7.03 16.18 8.19
CA GLU A 18 8.35 15.67 7.79
C GLU A 18 8.39 14.14 7.70
N PHE A 19 7.76 13.44 8.65
CA PHE A 19 7.73 11.99 8.65
C PHE A 19 6.83 11.43 7.53
N ILE A 20 5.71 12.09 7.25
CA ILE A 20 4.78 11.74 6.15
C ILE A 20 5.55 11.83 4.84
N GLU A 21 6.17 12.98 4.58
CA GLU A 21 6.93 13.22 3.35
C GLU A 21 8.14 12.27 3.25
N THR A 22 8.79 11.94 4.36
CA THR A 22 9.86 10.93 4.39
C THR A 22 9.34 9.55 3.97
N ILE A 23 8.20 9.10 4.50
CA ILE A 23 7.58 7.81 4.16
C ILE A 23 7.19 7.79 2.68
N LEU A 24 6.43 8.79 2.22
CA LEU A 24 5.94 8.86 0.85
C LEU A 24 7.10 8.95 -0.16
N ASN A 25 8.12 9.77 0.11
CA ASN A 25 9.31 9.84 -0.74
C ASN A 25 10.10 8.54 -0.76
N SER A 26 10.21 7.84 0.38
CA SER A 26 10.90 6.54 0.42
C SER A 26 10.17 5.49 -0.42
N ILE A 27 8.84 5.46 -0.34
CA ILE A 27 8.04 4.54 -1.15
C ILE A 27 8.15 4.91 -2.64
N HIS A 28 7.93 6.18 -2.98
CA HIS A 28 7.95 6.65 -4.36
C HIS A 28 9.32 6.49 -5.02
N ASN A 29 10.40 6.90 -4.37
CA ASN A 29 11.73 6.94 -4.97
C ASN A 29 12.53 5.64 -4.79
N CYS A 30 12.16 4.77 -3.85
CA CYS A 30 12.95 3.56 -3.56
C CYS A 30 12.17 2.25 -3.66
N ARG A 31 10.89 2.22 -3.28
CA ARG A 31 10.08 0.99 -3.33
C ARG A 31 9.43 0.81 -4.70
N ILE A 32 8.73 1.82 -5.23
CA ILE A 32 8.04 1.75 -6.52
C ILE A 32 8.97 1.30 -7.65
N PRO A 33 10.20 1.83 -7.83
CA PRO A 33 11.11 1.35 -8.87
C PRO A 33 11.45 -0.15 -8.77
N LYS A 34 11.51 -0.71 -7.56
CA LYS A 34 11.72 -2.15 -7.36
C LYS A 34 10.48 -2.95 -7.73
N LEU A 35 9.29 -2.42 -7.44
CA LEU A 35 8.03 -3.02 -7.86
C LEU A 35 7.85 -2.96 -9.38
N GLU A 36 8.32 -1.90 -10.06
CA GLU A 36 8.34 -1.86 -11.52
C GLU A 36 9.19 -2.99 -12.11
N ILE A 37 10.36 -3.27 -11.51
CA ILE A 37 11.21 -4.41 -11.91
C ILE A 37 10.46 -5.73 -11.69
N ALA A 38 9.81 -5.90 -10.53
CA ALA A 38 9.01 -7.09 -10.24
C ALA A 38 7.86 -7.27 -11.24
N SER A 39 7.16 -6.19 -11.58
CA SER A 39 6.07 -6.19 -12.57
C SER A 39 6.56 -6.56 -13.97
N LYS A 40 7.67 -5.98 -14.43
CA LYS A 40 8.27 -6.28 -15.74
C LYS A 40 8.67 -7.74 -15.88
N ASN A 41 9.03 -8.40 -14.77
CA ASN A 41 9.42 -9.80 -14.72
C ASN A 41 8.28 -10.73 -14.25
N GLN A 42 7.04 -10.22 -14.17
CA GLN A 42 5.85 -10.97 -13.74
C GLN A 42 6.02 -11.68 -12.37
N LEU A 43 6.76 -11.06 -11.45
CA LEU A 43 6.97 -11.59 -10.09
C LEU A 43 5.79 -11.22 -9.18
N SER A 44 4.64 -11.85 -9.41
CA SER A 44 3.34 -11.51 -8.79
C SER A 44 3.36 -11.53 -7.27
N GLU A 45 3.98 -12.55 -6.66
CA GLU A 45 4.07 -12.67 -5.21
C GLU A 45 4.87 -11.52 -4.58
N LEU A 46 6.00 -11.12 -5.20
CA LEU A 46 6.81 -9.99 -4.73
C LEU A 46 6.10 -8.65 -4.91
N LEU A 47 5.32 -8.50 -5.99
CA LEU A 47 4.46 -7.33 -6.19
C LEU A 47 3.45 -7.20 -5.06
N ILE A 48 2.70 -8.27 -4.77
CA ILE A 48 1.65 -8.25 -3.74
C ILE A 48 2.24 -7.96 -2.38
N LEU A 49 3.31 -8.65 -1.98
CA LEU A 49 3.98 -8.40 -0.70
C LEU A 49 4.49 -6.95 -0.59
N GLY A 50 5.08 -6.43 -1.67
CA GLY A 50 5.65 -5.10 -1.69
C GLY A 50 4.60 -3.98 -1.69
N ILE A 51 3.49 -4.17 -2.41
CA ILE A 51 2.33 -3.25 -2.39
C ILE A 51 1.71 -3.29 -0.99
N HIS A 52 1.39 -4.47 -0.46
CA HIS A 52 0.76 -4.63 0.85
C HIS A 52 1.56 -3.97 1.97
N THR A 53 2.87 -4.22 2.02
CA THR A 53 3.77 -3.58 3.01
C THR A 53 3.76 -2.06 2.90
N SER A 54 3.70 -1.51 1.67
CA SER A 54 3.66 -0.06 1.44
C SER A 54 2.32 0.53 1.92
N ILE A 55 1.22 -0.16 1.62
CA ILE A 55 -0.12 0.21 2.05
C ILE A 55 -0.23 0.21 3.57
N GLU A 56 0.22 -0.85 4.26
CA GLU A 56 0.20 -0.91 5.72
C GLU A 56 1.06 0.20 6.33
N THR A 57 2.25 0.43 5.79
CA THR A 57 3.15 1.49 6.28
C THR A 57 2.46 2.85 6.23
N ILE A 58 1.76 3.16 5.13
CA ILE A 58 1.04 4.43 4.98
C ILE A 58 -0.19 4.46 5.89
N SER A 59 -1.03 3.45 5.81
CA SER A 59 -2.30 3.40 6.54
C SER A 59 -2.09 3.52 8.04
N GLU A 60 -1.10 2.78 8.58
CA GLU A 60 -0.87 2.74 10.02
C GLU A 60 -0.12 3.98 10.52
N ASN A 61 0.87 4.48 9.79
CA ASN A 61 1.71 5.57 10.30
C ASN A 61 1.16 6.95 9.93
N ILE A 62 0.44 7.10 8.82
CA ILE A 62 -0.08 8.39 8.35
C ILE A 62 -1.55 8.55 8.70
N PHE A 63 -2.37 7.51 8.44
CA PHE A 63 -3.83 7.57 8.63
C PHE A 63 -4.32 6.92 9.93
N LEU A 64 -3.41 6.36 10.73
CA LEU A 64 -3.70 5.68 11.99
C LEU A 64 -4.70 4.51 11.87
N GLN A 65 -4.85 3.94 10.67
CA GLN A 65 -5.68 2.78 10.39
C GLN A 65 -4.82 1.52 10.31
N LYS A 66 -5.23 0.43 10.96
CA LYS A 66 -4.42 -0.78 11.13
C LYS A 66 -5.08 -2.02 10.57
N GLY A 67 -4.26 -3.04 10.31
CA GLY A 67 -4.71 -4.35 9.89
C GLY A 67 -5.54 -4.31 8.61
N ILE A 68 -6.54 -5.19 8.53
CA ILE A 68 -7.40 -5.30 7.36
C ILE A 68 -8.18 -4.00 7.09
N ASP A 69 -8.63 -3.30 8.13
CA ASP A 69 -9.38 -2.05 7.98
C ASP A 69 -8.51 -0.94 7.38
N GLY A 70 -7.25 -0.84 7.80
CA GLY A 70 -6.28 0.08 7.20
C GLY A 70 -5.94 -0.28 5.76
N PHE A 71 -5.75 -1.56 5.48
CA PHE A 71 -5.52 -2.04 4.11
C PHE A 71 -6.70 -1.70 3.19
N LYS A 72 -7.93 -2.02 3.61
CA LYS A 72 -9.16 -1.71 2.89
C LYS A 72 -9.35 -0.20 2.70
N PHE A 73 -9.18 0.59 3.77
CA PHE A 73 -9.24 2.05 3.71
C PHE A 73 -8.32 2.63 2.63
N TYR A 74 -7.09 2.14 2.54
CA TYR A 74 -6.17 2.62 1.51
C TYR A 74 -6.62 2.25 0.11
N LEU A 75 -7.08 1.01 -0.09
CA LEU A 75 -7.60 0.57 -1.39
C LEU A 75 -8.74 1.47 -1.85
N GLU A 76 -9.74 1.69 -1.00
CA GLU A 76 -10.92 2.53 -1.28
C GLU A 76 -10.58 3.97 -1.66
N ASN A 77 -9.51 4.53 -1.09
CA ASN A 77 -9.18 5.95 -1.27
C ASN A 77 -8.11 6.19 -2.32
N PHE A 78 -7.19 5.25 -2.52
CA PHE A 78 -5.97 5.50 -3.29
C PHE A 78 -5.70 4.46 -4.39
N VAL A 79 -6.45 3.35 -4.47
CA VAL A 79 -6.24 2.31 -5.49
C VAL A 79 -7.49 2.10 -6.34
N ASP A 80 -8.65 2.16 -5.73
CA ASP A 80 -9.92 1.94 -6.40
C ASP A 80 -10.19 2.99 -7.47
N ALA A 81 -10.81 2.54 -8.55
CA ALA A 81 -11.37 3.40 -9.59
C ALA A 81 -12.86 3.09 -9.79
N GLU A 82 -13.60 4.09 -10.29
CA GLU A 82 -15.02 3.99 -10.66
C GLU A 82 -15.18 3.22 -11.98
N LYS A 83 -14.75 1.96 -11.98
CA LYS A 83 -14.80 1.03 -13.11
C LYS A 83 -14.90 -0.41 -12.60
N ASP A 84 -15.77 -1.19 -13.20
CA ASP A 84 -15.97 -2.60 -12.83
C ASP A 84 -14.66 -3.39 -12.91
N GLY A 85 -14.40 -4.19 -11.88
CA GLY A 85 -13.16 -4.95 -11.72
C GLY A 85 -11.93 -4.12 -11.34
N PHE A 86 -12.10 -2.84 -10.95
CA PHE A 86 -11.02 -1.97 -10.45
C PHE A 86 -11.25 -1.48 -9.02
N ARG A 87 -12.24 -2.04 -8.31
CA ARG A 87 -12.51 -1.79 -6.89
C ARG A 87 -11.90 -2.89 -6.04
N PHE A 88 -10.60 -2.80 -5.81
CA PHE A 88 -9.83 -3.81 -5.06
C PHE A 88 -10.23 -3.86 -3.58
N SER A 89 -10.82 -2.78 -3.05
CA SER A 89 -11.37 -2.79 -1.69
C SER A 89 -12.46 -3.84 -1.46
N GLU A 90 -13.18 -4.23 -2.53
CA GLU A 90 -14.21 -5.27 -2.49
C GLU A 90 -13.62 -6.66 -2.24
N ILE A 91 -12.34 -6.87 -2.59
CA ILE A 91 -11.57 -8.10 -2.36
C ILE A 91 -10.43 -7.91 -1.35
N ALA A 92 -10.54 -6.91 -0.47
CA ALA A 92 -9.46 -6.56 0.46
C ALA A 92 -9.11 -7.71 1.43
N VAL A 93 -10.12 -8.47 1.86
CA VAL A 93 -9.96 -9.62 2.77
C VAL A 93 -9.14 -10.69 2.08
N GLU A 94 -9.51 -11.04 0.86
CA GLU A 94 -8.87 -12.09 0.09
C GLU A 94 -7.45 -11.71 -0.32
N LEU A 95 -7.20 -10.44 -0.68
CA LEU A 95 -5.86 -9.93 -0.93
C LEU A 95 -4.96 -9.99 0.32
N ASN A 96 -5.52 -9.66 1.49
CA ASN A 96 -4.79 -9.71 2.75
C ASN A 96 -4.48 -11.15 3.19
N ASP A 97 -5.46 -12.05 3.06
CA ASP A 97 -5.28 -13.47 3.37
C ASP A 97 -4.29 -14.11 2.40
N TRP A 98 -4.38 -13.78 1.12
CA TRP A 98 -3.44 -14.24 0.11
C TRP A 98 -2.02 -13.76 0.40
N ARG A 99 -1.85 -12.50 0.83
CA ARG A 99 -0.54 -12.01 1.31
C ARG A 99 -0.01 -12.87 2.46
N ASN A 100 -0.85 -13.24 3.42
CA ASN A 100 -0.43 -14.08 4.55
C ASN A 100 0.00 -15.48 4.10
N ILE A 101 -0.74 -16.06 3.15
CA ILE A 101 -0.41 -17.37 2.56
C ILE A 101 0.93 -17.31 1.83
N ILE A 102 1.15 -16.30 0.99
CA ILE A 102 2.43 -16.11 0.28
C ILE A 102 3.58 -15.96 1.29
N ALA A 103 3.39 -15.15 2.35
CA ALA A 103 4.43 -14.83 3.31
C ALA A 103 4.78 -16.00 4.25
N HIS A 104 3.82 -16.86 4.60
CA HIS A 104 3.96 -17.80 5.71
C HIS A 104 3.59 -19.25 5.39
N GLN A 105 2.89 -19.51 4.28
CA GLN A 105 2.29 -20.82 3.97
C GLN A 105 2.48 -21.22 2.50
N TYR A 106 3.70 -21.05 1.98
CA TYR A 106 4.01 -21.19 0.55
C TYR A 106 3.50 -22.48 -0.10
N ILE A 107 3.51 -23.62 0.61
CA ILE A 107 2.98 -24.90 0.07
C ILE A 107 1.45 -24.91 0.04
N SER A 108 0.80 -24.32 1.06
CA SER A 108 -0.67 -24.30 1.17
C SER A 108 -1.34 -23.51 0.05
N LYS A 109 -0.61 -22.61 -0.63
CA LYS A 109 -1.10 -21.82 -1.78
C LYS A 109 -1.79 -22.67 -2.85
N LEU A 110 -1.37 -23.92 -3.03
CA LEU A 110 -1.92 -24.86 -4.01
C LEU A 110 -3.38 -25.27 -3.71
N GLY A 111 -3.85 -25.05 -2.48
CA GLY A 111 -5.23 -25.37 -2.06
C GLY A 111 -6.19 -24.18 -2.04
N HIS A 112 -5.75 -22.99 -2.46
CA HIS A 112 -6.57 -21.78 -2.41
C HIS A 112 -7.09 -21.36 -3.78
N SER A 113 -8.30 -20.80 -3.79
CA SER A 113 -8.98 -20.28 -4.98
C SER A 113 -8.53 -18.85 -5.31
N PHE A 114 -7.23 -18.62 -5.43
CA PHE A 114 -6.66 -17.33 -5.82
C PHE A 114 -5.60 -17.53 -6.91
N GLY A 115 -5.73 -16.81 -8.01
CA GLY A 115 -4.85 -16.92 -9.18
C GLY A 115 -4.41 -15.58 -9.72
N TYR A 116 -3.45 -15.64 -10.65
CA TYR A 116 -2.95 -14.48 -11.38
C TYR A 116 -3.19 -14.67 -12.87
N ASP A 117 -3.70 -13.64 -13.53
CA ASP A 117 -3.79 -13.58 -14.99
C ASP A 117 -3.46 -12.16 -15.46
N TYR A 118 -2.35 -12.01 -16.19
CA TYR A 118 -1.91 -10.73 -16.74
C TYR A 118 -2.68 -10.33 -18.01
N SER A 119 -3.47 -11.25 -18.58
CA SER A 119 -4.19 -11.05 -19.84
C SER A 119 -5.59 -10.48 -19.68
N ILE A 120 -6.21 -10.57 -18.49
CA ILE A 120 -7.52 -9.98 -18.25
C ILE A 120 -7.44 -8.44 -18.30
N SER A 121 -8.46 -7.81 -18.85
CA SER A 121 -8.52 -6.35 -19.03
C SER A 121 -9.02 -5.60 -17.79
N THR A 122 -9.48 -6.33 -16.78
CA THR A 122 -9.91 -5.86 -15.46
C THR A 122 -8.79 -6.02 -14.43
N GLY A 123 -8.85 -5.28 -13.33
CA GLY A 123 -7.91 -5.44 -12.22
C GLY A 123 -8.05 -6.79 -11.53
N TYR A 124 -9.28 -7.28 -11.40
CA TYR A 124 -9.58 -8.63 -10.95
C TYR A 124 -10.92 -9.10 -11.51
N ASN A 125 -11.12 -10.43 -11.52
CA ASN A 125 -12.41 -11.07 -11.73
C ASN A 125 -12.69 -12.03 -10.57
N ALA A 126 -13.93 -12.08 -10.11
CA ALA A 126 -14.38 -13.04 -9.11
C ALA A 126 -15.47 -13.94 -9.73
N GLU A 127 -15.14 -15.20 -9.97
CA GLU A 127 -16.07 -16.19 -10.53
C GLU A 127 -16.04 -17.46 -9.69
N ASN A 128 -17.21 -17.96 -9.27
CA ASN A 128 -17.35 -19.24 -8.58
C ASN A 128 -16.38 -19.43 -7.38
N SER A 129 -16.24 -18.39 -6.55
CA SER A 129 -15.33 -18.36 -5.39
C SER A 129 -13.83 -18.37 -5.72
N ILE A 130 -13.46 -18.17 -6.99
CA ILE A 130 -12.08 -17.99 -7.42
C ILE A 130 -11.86 -16.52 -7.75
N ILE A 131 -10.83 -15.93 -7.15
CA ILE A 131 -10.36 -14.58 -7.51
C ILE A 131 -9.18 -14.72 -8.45
N ILE A 132 -9.30 -14.12 -9.62
CA ILE A 132 -8.20 -13.97 -10.57
C ILE A 132 -7.79 -12.51 -10.60
N LEU A 133 -6.60 -12.22 -10.10
CA LEU A 133 -6.03 -10.87 -10.05
C LEU A 133 -5.16 -10.62 -11.28
N ASN A 134 -5.24 -9.45 -11.88
CA ASN A 134 -4.20 -8.93 -12.77
C ASN A 134 -3.18 -8.13 -11.94
N PRO A 135 -1.99 -8.70 -11.64
CA PRO A 135 -1.05 -8.03 -10.73
C PRO A 135 -0.46 -6.76 -11.34
N GLN A 136 -0.37 -6.67 -12.67
CA GLN A 136 0.10 -5.47 -13.34
C GLN A 136 -0.89 -4.32 -13.15
N ILE A 137 -2.18 -4.56 -13.40
CA ILE A 137 -3.20 -3.51 -13.23
C ILE A 137 -3.29 -3.08 -11.76
N PHE A 138 -3.25 -4.04 -10.82
CA PHE A 138 -3.22 -3.72 -9.40
C PHE A 138 -2.02 -2.82 -9.03
N PHE A 139 -0.83 -3.15 -9.54
CA PHE A 139 0.36 -2.33 -9.36
C PHE A 139 0.23 -0.94 -9.99
N GLU A 140 -0.28 -0.85 -11.22
CA GLU A 140 -0.50 0.44 -11.91
C GLU A 140 -1.45 1.34 -11.13
N GLN A 141 -2.52 0.79 -10.57
CA GLN A 141 -3.47 1.53 -9.75
C GLN A 141 -2.84 2.01 -8.44
N PHE A 142 -2.13 1.12 -7.73
CA PHE A 142 -1.35 1.50 -6.55
C PHE A 142 -0.33 2.60 -6.85
N LYS A 143 0.43 2.47 -7.95
CA LYS A 143 1.45 3.44 -8.36
C LYS A 143 0.82 4.80 -8.68
N SER A 144 -0.35 4.81 -9.34
CA SER A 144 -1.00 6.05 -9.76
C SER A 144 -1.37 6.97 -8.59
N ALA A 145 -1.55 6.43 -7.38
CA ALA A 145 -1.76 7.21 -6.16
C ALA A 145 -0.64 8.23 -5.88
N PHE A 146 0.58 7.99 -6.39
CA PHE A 146 1.77 8.83 -6.20
C PHE A 146 2.02 9.79 -7.37
N GLU A 147 1.24 9.71 -8.44
CA GLU A 147 1.41 10.49 -9.66
C GLU A 147 0.38 11.63 -9.75
N ASN A 148 0.80 12.79 -10.26
CA ASN A 148 -0.03 14.00 -10.38
C ASN A 148 -1.33 13.82 -11.21
N LYS A 149 -1.45 12.72 -11.97
CA LYS A 149 -2.66 12.33 -12.71
C LYS A 149 -3.20 11.01 -12.15
N SER A 150 -3.48 10.99 -10.85
CA SER A 150 -4.01 9.81 -10.18
C SER A 150 -5.22 9.27 -10.93
N LYS A 151 -5.24 7.95 -11.15
CA LYS A 151 -6.40 7.23 -11.74
C LYS A 151 -7.43 6.86 -10.67
N THR A 152 -7.19 7.26 -9.42
CA THR A 152 -7.93 6.79 -8.25
C THR A 152 -8.60 7.97 -7.56
N LYS A 153 -9.45 7.66 -6.58
CA LYS A 153 -10.29 8.65 -5.90
C LYS A 153 -9.51 9.81 -5.27
N ARG A 154 -8.30 9.55 -4.76
CA ARG A 154 -7.43 10.56 -4.13
C ARG A 154 -5.99 10.39 -4.56
N HIS A 155 -5.25 11.48 -4.51
CA HIS A 155 -3.81 11.52 -4.70
C HIS A 155 -3.12 11.55 -3.33
N ILE A 156 -2.12 10.71 -3.11
CA ILE A 156 -1.55 10.50 -1.77
C ILE A 156 -0.84 11.74 -1.22
N TRP A 157 -0.33 12.59 -2.11
CA TRP A 157 0.32 13.85 -1.76
C TRP A 157 -0.67 14.93 -1.28
N ASP A 158 -1.97 14.74 -1.51
CA ASP A 158 -3.04 15.60 -1.00
C ASP A 158 -3.52 15.17 0.41
N TYR A 159 -2.64 14.52 1.19
CA TYR A 159 -2.95 14.01 2.53
C TYR A 159 -3.50 15.10 3.48
N LYS A 160 -3.14 16.37 3.29
CA LYS A 160 -3.68 17.52 4.06
C LYS A 160 -5.17 17.76 3.84
N GLN A 161 -5.74 17.27 2.74
CA GLN A 161 -7.19 17.31 2.51
C GLN A 161 -7.92 16.17 3.25
N SER A 162 -7.16 15.17 3.71
CA SER A 162 -7.69 13.96 4.35
C SER A 162 -7.41 13.89 5.85
N LEU A 163 -6.52 14.73 6.37
CA LEU A 163 -6.09 14.76 7.75
C LEU A 163 -6.19 16.17 8.32
N THR A 164 -6.66 16.28 9.57
CA THR A 164 -6.56 17.52 10.36
C THR A 164 -5.15 17.68 10.94
N ASP A 165 -4.79 18.89 11.35
CA ASP A 165 -3.50 19.16 12.01
C ASP A 165 -3.30 18.34 13.29
N ASP A 166 -4.39 18.09 14.04
CA ASP A 166 -4.38 17.22 15.23
C ASP A 166 -4.06 15.77 14.85
N GLN A 167 -4.66 15.25 13.78
CA GLN A 167 -4.38 13.90 13.29
C GLN A 167 -2.94 13.76 12.79
N ILE A 168 -2.40 14.78 12.11
CA ILE A 168 -1.00 14.80 11.67
C ILE A 168 -0.06 14.79 12.89
N THR A 169 -0.39 15.56 13.92
CA THR A 169 0.40 15.62 15.16
C THR A 169 0.36 14.27 15.90
N GLU A 170 -0.81 13.67 16.05
CA GLU A 170 -0.96 12.35 16.67
C GLU A 170 -0.19 11.27 15.89
N ALA A 171 -0.27 11.31 14.57
CA ALA A 171 0.46 10.39 13.69
C ALA A 171 1.98 10.52 13.85
N LYS A 172 2.49 11.75 13.93
CA LYS A 172 3.90 12.04 14.22
C LYS A 172 4.34 11.43 15.55
N GLU A 173 3.57 11.64 16.61
CA GLU A 173 3.89 11.13 17.95
C GLU A 173 3.92 9.60 17.99
N LYS A 174 2.91 8.95 17.42
CA LYS A 174 2.84 7.48 17.31
C LYS A 174 3.99 6.91 16.47
N PHE A 175 4.33 7.57 15.36
CA PHE A 175 5.47 7.18 14.53
C PHE A 175 6.79 7.27 15.32
N ILE A 176 7.04 8.39 16.01
CA ILE A 176 8.25 8.59 16.83
C ILE A 176 8.33 7.54 17.94
N ALA A 177 7.21 7.25 18.63
CA ALA A 177 7.17 6.26 19.69
C ALA A 177 7.59 4.86 19.18
N LYS A 178 7.05 4.43 18.03
CA LYS A 178 7.48 3.17 17.39
C LYS A 178 8.93 3.20 16.95
N PHE A 179 9.37 4.31 16.37
CA PHE A 179 10.75 4.45 15.89
C PHE A 179 11.78 4.35 17.02
N LYS A 180 11.40 4.74 18.25
CA LYS A 180 12.20 4.57 19.48
C LYS A 180 12.15 3.16 20.04
N ASN A 181 10.97 2.54 20.08
CA ASN A 181 10.71 1.26 20.74
C ASN A 181 10.98 0.04 19.85
N LYS A 182 12.14 0.00 19.18
CA LYS A 182 12.54 -1.11 18.30
C LYS A 182 12.18 -2.50 18.82
#